data_AF-A0A8J5QKL7-F1
#
_entry.id   AF-A0A8J5QKL7-F1
#
_cell.length_a   1.000
_cell.length_b   1.000
_cell.length_c   1.000
_cell.angle_alpha   90.00
_cell.angle_beta   90.00
_cell.angle_gamma   90.00
#
_symmetry.space_group_name_H-M   'P 1'
#
loop_
_entity.id
_entity.type
_entity.pdbx_description
1 polymer ?
#
loop_
_entity_poly.entity_id
_entity_poly.type
_entity_poly.pdbx_seq_one_letter_code
_entity_poly.pdbx_strand_id
1 'polypeptide(L)'
;MLTQIIATSLIAAAASAFNGDANNNIAAYWGQNAGGSQQSLGEYCNSTSADIIIMSFMNGFPNLELNFANQCSSTFSDGLLHCSNIGQDIKSCQEEGKLVLLSLGGATGTYGFTSDSDAESFATTMWNKFGGGQDDERPFDDAIVDGFDFDIENQDQTGYVALANQLRQYFNGDSSKKYYLSAAPQCPYPDQSVGDLLSQAEIDFCFIQFYNNYCSVNGQFNWQTWSTYASSTSPNKDIKLYLGLPGSATSAGSGYVGLSEVQSALGSIGDDSSFGGISVWDISSAEQDGFLDGLRNLLGSPENSNTPTSSSDEEDKAVSTSAQTVSPTSSANPNPPMKTVYTTSYTTIQVAARATGLEKRAEANVLQGESSKTNAGVNCSNTTFPARTIYETVLPKLVSQYQPDVPYHPGSAWAGSGKADPTTGDLHQCNVWHGSQEKYQNWYKLRRRFVSEFGMEPSPSSKTYEQCISDPTELYPQSETVDHDNKADGFERRLALYVIENIKVQGLDFDSWIYATQLMQAECLGYAYRCWRREWRGEGKRYNGGTYVWQINDC
;
A
#
# COMPACT_ATOMS: atom_id res chain seq x y z
N MET A 1 3.85 -0.26 61.96
CA MET A 1 4.84 -1.27 61.51
C MET A 1 4.07 -2.21 60.59
N LEU A 2 4.36 -2.43 59.32
CA LEU A 2 5.37 -1.97 58.36
C LEU A 2 4.63 -2.09 57.01
N THR A 3 4.51 -1.02 56.22
CA THR A 3 3.96 -1.13 54.86
C THR A 3 5.14 -1.39 53.93
N GLN A 4 5.16 -2.58 53.33
CA GLN A 4 6.26 -3.04 52.50
C GLN A 4 6.11 -2.40 51.11
N ILE A 5 6.96 -1.42 50.83
CA ILE A 5 7.08 -0.79 49.50
C ILE A 5 7.78 -1.82 48.61
N ILE A 6 7.05 -2.40 47.67
CA ILE A 6 7.62 -3.15 46.56
C ILE A 6 8.19 -2.11 45.60
N ALA A 7 9.50 -1.93 45.63
CA ALA A 7 10.22 -1.18 44.61
C ALA A 7 10.34 -2.07 43.37
N THR A 8 9.42 -1.92 42.42
CA THR A 8 9.62 -2.40 41.05
C THR A 8 10.76 -1.58 40.46
N SER A 9 11.95 -2.19 40.41
CA SER A 9 13.07 -1.65 39.65
C SER A 9 12.75 -1.84 38.17
N LEU A 10 12.28 -0.79 37.51
CA LEU A 10 12.36 -0.68 36.06
C LEU A 10 13.85 -0.68 35.72
N ILE A 11 14.35 -1.80 35.22
CA ILE A 11 15.59 -1.83 34.47
C ILE A 11 15.23 -1.14 33.16
N ALA A 12 15.56 0.15 33.04
CA ALA A 12 15.60 0.79 31.73
C ALA A 12 16.65 0.03 30.93
N ALA A 13 16.22 -0.72 29.91
CA ALA A 13 17.14 -1.23 28.91
C ALA A 13 17.84 0.00 28.32
N ALA A 14 19.16 0.09 28.48
CA ALA A 14 19.91 1.14 27.81
C ALA A 14 19.67 0.98 26.30
N ALA A 15 19.17 2.03 25.64
CA ALA A 15 19.05 2.04 24.20
C ALA A 15 20.42 1.70 23.59
N SER A 16 20.44 0.68 22.73
CA SER A 16 21.64 0.33 22.00
C SER A 16 21.92 1.42 20.96
N ALA A 17 23.13 1.96 20.96
CA ALA A 17 23.56 2.83 19.88
C ALA A 17 23.65 2.02 18.59
N PHE A 18 23.28 2.62 17.48
CA PHE A 18 23.38 2.00 16.16
C PHE A 18 24.81 1.52 15.88
N ASN A 19 24.92 0.31 15.34
CA ASN A 19 26.19 -0.24 14.87
C ASN A 19 26.02 -0.83 13.46
N GLY A 20 26.59 -0.16 12.46
CA GLY A 20 26.48 -0.58 11.05
C GLY A 20 27.13 -1.93 10.72
N ASP A 21 28.03 -2.43 11.58
CA ASP A 21 28.65 -3.75 11.42
C ASP A 21 27.86 -4.86 12.14
N ALA A 22 26.86 -4.50 12.94
CA ALA A 22 26.04 -5.44 13.68
C ALA A 22 24.90 -6.02 12.83
N ASN A 23 24.49 -7.23 13.17
CA ASN A 23 23.37 -7.96 12.56
C ASN A 23 22.12 -7.99 13.45
N ASN A 24 22.11 -7.20 14.52
CA ASN A 24 21.03 -7.13 15.49
C ASN A 24 20.37 -5.73 15.51
N ASN A 25 20.49 -4.94 14.45
CA ASN A 25 19.84 -3.63 14.44
C ASN A 25 18.32 -3.77 14.23
N ILE A 26 17.55 -2.87 14.82
CA ILE A 26 16.12 -2.72 14.57
C ILE A 26 15.88 -1.36 13.93
N ALA A 27 15.30 -1.37 12.73
CA ALA A 27 14.79 -0.17 12.07
C ALA A 27 13.27 -0.08 12.24
N ALA A 28 12.74 1.09 12.56
CA ALA A 28 11.29 1.26 12.71
C ALA A 28 10.83 2.53 12.01
N TYR A 29 9.76 2.41 11.21
CA TYR A 29 9.09 3.56 10.63
C TYR A 29 8.30 4.32 11.69
N TRP A 30 8.28 5.64 11.59
CA TRP A 30 7.55 6.55 12.47
C TRP A 30 6.99 7.71 11.66
N GLY A 31 5.75 8.11 11.92
CA GLY A 31 5.17 9.33 11.36
C GLY A 31 3.76 9.13 10.80
N GLN A 32 3.37 7.92 10.41
CA GLN A 32 2.06 7.64 9.83
C GLN A 32 1.01 7.14 10.82
N ASN A 33 1.39 6.86 12.07
CA ASN A 33 0.47 6.49 13.14
C ASN A 33 -0.38 5.25 12.80
N ALA A 34 0.25 4.18 12.28
CA ALA A 34 -0.45 2.94 11.93
C ALA A 34 -1.21 2.32 13.13
N GLY A 35 -0.72 2.52 14.35
CA GLY A 35 -1.35 2.07 15.59
C GLY A 35 -2.44 3.00 16.15
N GLY A 36 -2.64 4.19 15.59
CA GLY A 36 -3.66 5.16 16.02
C GLY A 36 -3.31 5.99 17.26
N SER A 37 -2.28 5.65 18.03
CA SER A 37 -1.81 6.38 19.22
C SER A 37 -0.31 6.70 19.20
N GLN A 38 0.20 7.19 18.06
CA GLN A 38 1.60 7.55 17.88
C GLN A 38 2.04 8.66 18.85
N GLN A 39 3.12 8.35 19.58
CA GLN A 39 3.85 9.27 20.45
C GLN A 39 4.84 10.14 19.65
N SER A 40 5.43 11.13 20.33
CA SER A 40 6.47 11.97 19.72
C SER A 40 7.69 11.14 19.32
N LEU A 41 8.49 11.66 18.39
CA LEU A 41 9.73 11.00 17.98
C LEU A 41 10.68 10.84 19.17
N GLY A 42 10.81 11.88 20.00
CA GLY A 42 11.67 11.89 21.18
C GLY A 42 11.24 10.89 22.26
N GLU A 43 9.94 10.67 22.45
CA GLU A 43 9.44 9.62 23.34
C GLU A 43 9.88 8.24 22.89
N TYR A 44 9.72 7.94 21.60
CA TYR A 44 10.16 6.65 21.07
C TYR A 44 11.68 6.49 21.16
N CYS A 45 12.47 7.52 20.86
CA CYS A 45 13.92 7.42 20.98
C CYS A 45 14.37 6.91 22.35
N ASN A 46 13.80 7.44 23.42
CA ASN A 46 14.13 7.02 24.76
C ASN A 46 13.50 5.66 25.16
N SER A 47 12.32 5.32 24.63
CA SER A 47 11.56 4.17 25.12
C SER A 47 11.73 2.90 24.29
N THR A 48 12.08 3.02 23.01
CA THR A 48 12.05 1.91 22.06
C THR A 48 13.41 1.22 21.92
N SER A 49 13.34 -0.07 21.61
CA SER A 49 14.47 -0.89 21.22
C SER A 49 15.00 -0.60 19.80
N ALA A 50 14.41 0.30 19.00
CA ALA A 50 14.90 0.61 17.65
C ALA A 50 16.21 1.42 17.64
N ASP A 51 17.14 1.07 16.76
CA ASP A 51 18.43 1.76 16.55
C ASP A 51 18.38 2.75 15.36
N ILE A 52 17.49 2.47 14.39
CA ILE A 52 17.23 3.32 13.23
C ILE A 52 15.75 3.72 13.26
N ILE A 53 15.47 5.02 13.20
CA ILE A 53 14.11 5.54 13.05
C ILE A 53 13.98 6.18 11.69
N ILE A 54 12.95 5.76 10.96
CA ILE A 54 12.70 6.19 9.59
C ILE A 54 11.45 7.08 9.59
N MET A 55 11.63 8.38 9.36
CA MET A 55 10.54 9.36 9.40
C MET A 55 9.71 9.31 8.12
N SER A 56 8.45 8.94 8.27
CA SER A 56 7.47 8.68 7.21
C SER A 56 6.38 9.77 7.19
N PHE A 57 6.31 10.64 6.18
CA PHE A 57 7.09 10.66 4.93
C PHE A 57 7.25 12.08 4.37
N MET A 58 8.24 12.21 3.48
CA MET A 58 8.18 13.11 2.33
C MET A 58 7.33 12.47 1.23
N ASN A 59 6.03 12.71 1.26
CA ASN A 59 5.01 12.08 0.41
C ASN A 59 4.66 12.90 -0.85
N GLY A 60 5.37 14.01 -1.10
CA GLY A 60 5.26 14.77 -2.34
C GLY A 60 6.60 15.33 -2.81
N PHE A 61 6.93 15.10 -4.08
CA PHE A 61 8.12 15.63 -4.75
C PHE A 61 8.00 15.53 -6.29
N PRO A 62 8.62 16.42 -7.09
CA PRO A 62 9.58 17.46 -6.70
C PRO A 62 8.97 18.68 -6.00
N ASN A 63 7.64 18.83 -6.03
CA ASN A 63 6.94 19.80 -5.18
C ASN A 63 6.86 19.23 -3.76
N LEU A 64 7.70 19.77 -2.87
CA LEU A 64 7.95 19.21 -1.54
C LEU A 64 6.68 19.22 -0.68
N GLU A 65 6.25 18.03 -0.26
CA GLU A 65 5.20 17.82 0.74
C GLU A 65 5.70 16.84 1.81
N LEU A 66 5.38 17.16 3.06
CA LEU A 66 5.67 16.33 4.22
C LEU A 66 4.34 15.95 4.90
N ASN A 67 4.26 14.73 5.40
CA ASN A 67 3.14 14.28 6.22
C ASN A 67 3.67 13.40 7.35
N PHE A 68 3.47 13.84 8.59
CA PHE A 68 3.78 13.06 9.81
C PHE A 68 2.53 12.90 10.68
N ALA A 69 1.38 12.67 10.04
CA ALA A 69 0.08 12.49 10.66
C ALA A 69 -0.23 13.55 11.73
N ASN A 70 -0.32 13.14 12.99
CA ASN A 70 -0.69 13.97 14.13
C ASN A 70 0.48 14.78 14.73
N GLN A 71 1.69 14.67 14.21
CA GLN A 71 2.91 15.17 14.86
C GLN A 71 3.29 16.60 14.46
N CYS A 72 2.82 17.07 13.31
CA CYS A 72 3.17 18.39 12.81
C CYS A 72 2.03 19.01 11.99
N SER A 73 1.72 20.27 12.30
CA SER A 73 0.67 21.04 11.62
C SER A 73 1.06 22.50 11.37
N SER A 74 2.19 22.95 11.92
CA SER A 74 2.71 24.29 11.64
C SER A 74 3.35 24.30 10.25
N THR A 75 3.26 25.45 9.57
CA THR A 75 3.77 25.61 8.20
C THR A 75 4.54 26.91 8.04
N PHE A 76 5.45 26.91 7.07
CA PHE A 76 5.96 28.12 6.45
C PHE A 76 4.85 28.87 5.68
N SER A 77 5.21 30.04 5.14
CA SER A 77 4.26 30.91 4.44
C SER A 77 3.75 30.33 3.11
N ASP A 78 4.53 29.43 2.51
CA ASP A 78 4.22 28.73 1.25
C ASP A 78 3.39 27.45 1.46
N GLY A 79 3.21 27.03 2.72
CA GLY A 79 2.45 25.84 3.10
C GLY A 79 3.31 24.61 3.40
N LEU A 80 4.63 24.65 3.20
CA LEU A 80 5.53 23.56 3.61
C LEU A 80 5.50 23.40 5.14
N LEU A 81 5.47 22.16 5.63
CA LEU A 81 5.47 21.92 7.07
C LEU A 81 6.73 22.49 7.74
N HIS A 82 6.54 23.11 8.91
CA HIS A 82 7.58 23.60 9.80
C HIS A 82 7.42 22.91 11.16
N CYS A 83 8.27 21.91 11.40
CA CYS A 83 8.14 20.93 12.47
C CYS A 83 9.26 21.05 13.51
N SER A 84 9.35 22.20 14.19
CA SER A 84 10.41 22.47 15.17
C SER A 84 10.54 21.41 16.27
N ASN A 85 9.41 20.83 16.74
CA ASN A 85 9.45 19.76 17.73
C ASN A 85 10.13 18.49 17.18
N ILE A 86 9.80 18.10 15.94
CA ILE A 86 10.48 16.99 15.26
C ILE A 86 11.97 17.30 15.10
N GLY A 87 12.35 18.54 14.78
CA GLY A 87 13.74 18.97 14.73
C GLY A 87 14.50 18.80 16.06
N GLN A 88 13.87 19.12 17.18
CA GLN A 88 14.46 18.89 18.51
C GLN A 88 14.58 17.40 18.84
N ASP A 89 13.56 16.62 18.47
CA ASP A 89 13.54 15.18 18.70
C ASP A 89 14.62 14.47 17.87
N ILE A 90 14.80 14.83 16.59
CA ILE A 90 15.90 14.30 15.74
C ILE A 90 17.24 14.41 16.45
N LYS A 91 17.55 15.61 16.99
CA LYS A 91 18.82 15.84 17.71
C LYS A 91 18.92 15.00 18.98
N SER A 92 17.82 14.88 19.73
CA SER A 92 17.77 14.06 20.95
C SER A 92 18.02 12.58 20.65
N CYS A 93 17.41 12.04 19.58
CA CYS A 93 17.62 10.67 19.13
C CYS A 93 19.08 10.41 18.72
N GLN A 94 19.69 11.37 18.01
CA GLN A 94 21.09 11.30 17.60
C GLN A 94 22.03 11.36 18.79
N GLU A 95 21.72 12.15 19.83
CA GLU A 95 22.48 12.18 21.09
C GLU A 95 22.41 10.84 21.85
N GLU A 96 21.33 10.08 21.69
CA GLU A 96 21.17 8.70 22.20
C GLU A 96 21.84 7.65 21.30
N GLY A 97 22.46 8.06 20.19
CA GLY A 97 23.18 7.17 19.27
C GLY A 97 22.29 6.46 18.24
N LYS A 98 21.06 6.95 18.03
CA LYS A 98 20.15 6.42 17.01
C LYS A 98 20.36 7.11 15.67
N LEU A 99 20.16 6.39 14.58
CA LEU A 99 20.07 7.00 13.25
C LEU A 99 18.64 7.46 12.98
N VAL A 100 18.50 8.64 12.39
CA VAL A 100 17.22 9.20 11.95
C VAL A 100 17.26 9.50 10.46
N LEU A 101 16.54 8.70 9.68
CA LEU A 101 16.42 8.85 8.22
C LEU A 101 15.11 9.56 7.88
N LEU A 102 15.08 10.32 6.78
CA LEU A 102 13.82 10.83 6.20
C LEU A 102 13.43 9.96 5.01
N SER A 103 12.25 9.34 5.07
CA SER A 103 11.75 8.49 4.00
C SER A 103 10.95 9.25 2.96
N LEU A 104 11.23 8.95 1.70
CA LEU A 104 10.58 9.46 0.52
C LEU A 104 9.56 8.44 0.04
N GLY A 105 8.36 8.92 -0.29
CA GLY A 105 7.34 8.12 -0.94
C GLY A 105 6.24 7.68 0.02
N GLY A 106 6.15 6.37 0.24
CA GLY A 106 5.07 5.65 0.91
C GLY A 106 3.90 5.30 -0.02
N ALA A 107 3.03 4.39 0.44
CA ALA A 107 1.87 3.89 -0.30
C ALA A 107 0.90 4.99 -0.80
N THR A 108 0.93 6.18 -0.20
CA THR A 108 0.11 7.32 -0.62
C THR A 108 0.97 8.56 -0.80
N GLY A 109 0.69 9.34 -1.85
CA GLY A 109 1.46 10.55 -2.12
C GLY A 109 1.36 10.99 -3.56
N THR A 110 1.97 12.11 -3.92
CA THR A 110 2.09 12.54 -5.31
C THR A 110 3.53 12.87 -5.58
N TYR A 111 4.24 11.86 -6.08
CA TYR A 111 5.68 11.92 -6.21
C TYR A 111 6.18 11.19 -7.46
N GLY A 112 7.40 11.54 -7.88
CA GLY A 112 8.09 10.98 -9.04
C GLY A 112 8.82 12.05 -9.84
N PHE A 113 9.69 11.61 -10.76
CA PHE A 113 10.48 12.51 -11.59
C PHE A 113 10.18 12.26 -13.07
N THR A 114 10.29 13.31 -13.88
CA THR A 114 10.18 13.19 -15.34
C THR A 114 11.51 12.92 -16.03
N SER A 115 12.63 13.15 -15.34
CA SER A 115 13.98 12.92 -15.84
C SER A 115 15.00 12.83 -14.70
N ASP A 116 16.17 12.26 -15.00
CA ASP A 116 17.32 12.24 -14.07
C ASP A 116 17.76 13.65 -13.65
N SER A 117 17.70 14.63 -14.56
CA SER A 117 18.07 16.02 -14.26
C SER A 117 17.12 16.68 -13.24
N ASP A 118 15.83 16.32 -13.26
CA ASP A 118 14.88 16.79 -12.26
C ASP A 118 15.20 16.19 -10.89
N ALA A 119 15.59 14.91 -10.88
CA ALA A 119 15.94 14.17 -9.67
C ALA A 119 17.27 14.68 -9.06
N GLU A 120 18.29 14.98 -9.87
CA GLU A 120 19.54 15.62 -9.43
C GLU A 120 19.28 17.02 -8.84
N SER A 121 18.40 17.80 -9.47
CA SER A 121 17.99 19.10 -8.96
C SER A 121 17.28 18.96 -7.61
N PHE A 122 16.42 17.94 -7.48
CA PHE A 122 15.73 17.65 -6.23
C PHE A 122 16.67 17.16 -5.12
N ALA A 123 17.73 16.42 -5.46
CA ALA A 123 18.79 16.06 -4.52
C ALA A 123 19.39 17.31 -3.83
N THR A 124 19.59 18.38 -4.60
CA THR A 124 20.06 19.68 -4.08
C THR A 124 19.06 20.26 -3.08
N THR A 125 17.76 20.24 -3.42
CA THR A 125 16.68 20.69 -2.53
C THR A 125 16.69 19.91 -1.22
N MET A 126 16.78 18.58 -1.29
CA MET A 126 16.80 17.72 -0.10
C MET A 126 18.03 18.00 0.77
N TRP A 127 19.21 18.10 0.15
CA TRP A 127 20.44 18.39 0.86
C TRP A 127 20.38 19.75 1.58
N ASN A 128 19.82 20.77 0.94
CA ASN A 128 19.72 22.12 1.48
C ASN A 128 18.66 22.27 2.58
N LYS A 129 17.54 21.53 2.50
CA LYS A 129 16.44 21.63 3.46
C LYS A 129 16.55 20.67 4.65
N PHE A 130 17.16 19.50 4.46
CA PHE A 130 17.18 18.43 5.47
C PHE A 130 18.59 17.93 5.80
N GLY A 131 19.52 18.03 4.86
CA GLY A 131 20.92 17.63 5.03
C GLY A 131 21.83 18.77 5.51
N GLY A 132 23.13 18.63 5.25
CA GLY A 132 24.18 19.59 5.63
C GLY A 132 24.25 20.86 4.75
N GLY A 133 23.36 21.00 3.76
CA GLY A 133 23.21 22.24 2.99
C GLY A 133 22.51 23.34 3.78
N GLN A 134 22.13 24.43 3.11
CA GLN A 134 21.50 25.59 3.73
C GLN A 134 20.29 26.05 2.93
N ASP A 135 19.23 26.42 3.63
CA ASP A 135 17.98 26.96 3.08
C ASP A 135 17.30 27.82 4.15
N ASP A 136 16.51 28.81 3.74
CA ASP A 136 15.78 29.69 4.67
C ASP A 136 14.55 28.98 5.27
N GLU A 137 13.97 28.02 4.54
CA GLU A 137 12.79 27.25 4.95
C GLU A 137 13.17 25.78 5.15
N ARG A 138 13.74 25.51 6.33
CA ARG A 138 14.11 24.16 6.79
C ARG A 138 13.03 23.58 7.70
N PRO A 139 12.30 22.52 7.28
CA PRO A 139 11.22 21.94 8.07
C PRO A 139 11.60 21.49 9.48
N PHE A 140 12.86 21.15 9.71
CA PHE A 140 13.36 20.69 11.00
C PHE A 140 14.34 21.69 11.64
N ASP A 141 14.23 22.97 11.28
CA ASP A 141 15.13 24.03 11.73
C ASP A 141 16.62 23.68 11.45
N ASP A 142 17.44 23.69 12.50
CA ASP A 142 18.87 23.38 12.45
C ASP A 142 19.19 21.89 12.53
N ALA A 143 18.18 21.01 12.65
CA ALA A 143 18.39 19.57 12.65
C ALA A 143 18.83 19.08 11.26
N ILE A 144 19.72 18.08 11.27
CA ILE A 144 20.27 17.44 10.08
C ILE A 144 20.00 15.94 10.19
N VAL A 145 19.25 15.40 9.24
CA VAL A 145 18.96 13.95 9.21
C VAL A 145 20.22 13.14 8.94
N ASP A 146 20.24 11.87 9.33
CA ASP A 146 21.35 10.95 9.08
C ASP A 146 21.35 10.39 7.67
N GLY A 147 20.30 10.65 6.90
CA GLY A 147 20.19 10.12 5.55
C GLY A 147 18.78 10.12 5.00
N PHE A 148 18.62 9.44 3.88
CA PHE A 148 17.36 9.35 3.16
C PHE A 148 17.01 7.90 2.85
N ASP A 149 15.74 7.59 3.03
CA ASP A 149 15.16 6.29 2.72
C ASP A 149 14.26 6.39 1.49
N PHE A 150 14.36 5.44 0.57
CA PHE A 150 13.58 5.36 -0.66
C PHE A 150 12.49 4.29 -0.52
N ASP A 151 11.33 4.68 0.01
CA ASP A 151 10.12 3.85 0.09
C ASP A 151 9.18 4.17 -1.07
N ILE A 152 9.63 3.86 -2.28
CA ILE A 152 8.90 4.18 -3.51
C ILE A 152 7.95 3.02 -3.84
N GLU A 153 6.66 3.30 -3.97
CA GLU A 153 5.64 2.26 -4.12
C GLU A 153 4.78 2.41 -5.40
N ASN A 154 5.13 3.33 -6.29
CA ASN A 154 4.32 3.70 -7.45
C ASN A 154 4.71 2.98 -8.77
N GLN A 155 5.66 2.04 -8.73
CA GLN A 155 6.15 1.28 -9.90
C GLN A 155 6.79 2.15 -11.00
N ASP A 156 7.17 3.38 -10.68
CA ASP A 156 7.97 4.25 -11.54
C ASP A 156 9.37 4.36 -10.95
N GLN A 157 10.40 4.05 -11.74
CA GLN A 157 11.81 4.03 -11.30
C GLN A 157 12.58 5.27 -11.75
N THR A 158 11.92 6.19 -12.46
CA THR A 158 12.56 7.34 -13.11
C THR A 158 13.27 8.24 -12.08
N GLY A 159 14.56 8.50 -12.31
CA GLY A 159 15.34 9.50 -11.58
C GLY A 159 15.98 9.05 -10.25
N TYR A 160 15.53 7.98 -9.60
CA TYR A 160 16.02 7.63 -8.25
C TYR A 160 17.51 7.26 -8.22
N VAL A 161 18.04 6.63 -9.27
CA VAL A 161 19.48 6.36 -9.40
C VAL A 161 20.29 7.66 -9.42
N ALA A 162 19.85 8.64 -10.21
CA ALA A 162 20.51 9.94 -10.34
C ALA A 162 20.43 10.75 -9.04
N LEU A 163 19.26 10.75 -8.39
CA LEU A 163 19.05 11.34 -7.06
C LEU A 163 20.01 10.74 -6.02
N ALA A 164 20.07 9.42 -5.90
CA ALA A 164 20.95 8.74 -4.94
C ALA A 164 22.43 9.04 -5.20
N ASN A 165 22.87 9.00 -6.46
CA ASN A 165 24.25 9.32 -6.83
C ASN A 165 24.60 10.79 -6.54
N GLN A 166 23.66 11.72 -6.76
CA GLN A 166 23.88 13.13 -6.44
C GLN A 166 23.92 13.37 -4.92
N LEU A 167 23.08 12.69 -4.14
CA LEU A 167 23.14 12.71 -2.67
C LEU A 167 24.49 12.17 -2.16
N ARG A 168 24.99 11.05 -2.71
CA ARG A 168 26.33 10.52 -2.36
C ARG A 168 27.44 11.52 -2.63
N GLN A 169 27.36 12.32 -3.70
CA GLN A 169 28.33 13.39 -3.94
C GLN A 169 28.33 14.44 -2.82
N TYR A 170 27.14 14.84 -2.33
CA TYR A 170 27.04 15.76 -1.20
C TYR A 170 27.56 15.15 0.09
N PHE A 171 27.22 13.89 0.36
CA PHE A 171 27.68 13.16 1.54
C PHE A 171 29.21 13.08 1.58
N ASN A 172 29.84 12.75 0.45
CA ASN A 172 31.30 12.71 0.34
C ASN A 172 31.96 14.09 0.47
N GLY A 173 31.21 15.17 0.25
CA GLY A 173 31.65 16.55 0.44
C GLY A 173 31.58 17.06 1.87
N ASP A 174 30.82 16.40 2.75
CA ASP A 174 30.64 16.79 4.16
C ASP A 174 31.34 15.78 5.09
N SER A 175 32.53 16.15 5.58
CA SER A 175 33.30 15.30 6.50
C SER A 175 32.84 15.39 7.96
N SER A 176 31.84 16.21 8.28
CA SER A 176 31.39 16.41 9.66
C SER A 176 30.52 15.28 10.18
N LYS A 177 29.88 14.53 9.27
CA LYS A 177 28.88 13.52 9.59
C LYS A 177 28.89 12.42 8.53
N LYS A 178 28.66 11.16 8.94
CA LYS A 178 28.39 10.06 8.00
C LYS A 178 26.90 10.06 7.69
N TYR A 179 26.58 9.98 6.40
CA TYR A 179 25.20 9.90 5.91
C TYR A 179 24.91 8.55 5.28
N TYR A 180 23.63 8.17 5.30
CA TYR A 180 23.16 6.87 4.84
C TYR A 180 22.09 6.99 3.76
N LEU A 181 22.07 6.04 2.83
CA LEU A 181 20.95 5.82 1.92
C LEU A 181 20.36 4.44 2.18
N SER A 182 19.04 4.35 2.23
CA SER A 182 18.32 3.08 2.30
C SER A 182 17.21 3.00 1.27
N ALA A 183 16.74 1.80 0.97
CA ALA A 183 15.57 1.58 0.14
C ALA A 183 14.67 0.51 0.76
N ALA A 184 13.37 0.60 0.50
CA ALA A 184 12.36 -0.28 1.08
C ALA A 184 11.60 -1.07 0.00
N PRO A 185 12.25 -1.96 -0.76
CA PRO A 185 11.57 -2.76 -1.78
C PRO A 185 10.53 -3.69 -1.15
N GLN A 186 9.51 -4.05 -1.91
CA GLN A 186 8.70 -5.23 -1.59
C GLN A 186 9.51 -6.51 -1.82
N CYS A 187 9.11 -7.63 -1.21
CA CYS A 187 9.85 -8.89 -1.37
C CYS A 187 9.93 -9.47 -2.81
N PRO A 188 9.01 -9.20 -3.77
CA PRO A 188 9.18 -9.66 -5.15
C PRO A 188 10.44 -9.06 -5.77
N TYR A 189 11.27 -9.89 -6.40
CA TYR A 189 12.52 -9.47 -7.00
C TYR A 189 12.53 -9.69 -8.53
N PRO A 190 12.96 -8.72 -9.35
CA PRO A 190 13.34 -7.36 -8.95
C PRO A 190 12.12 -6.53 -8.53
N ASP A 191 12.33 -5.60 -7.60
CA ASP A 191 11.29 -4.64 -7.20
C ASP A 191 10.98 -3.66 -8.35
N GLN A 192 9.71 -3.30 -8.51
CA GLN A 192 9.26 -2.50 -9.65
C GLN A 192 9.46 -0.99 -9.49
N SER A 193 9.74 -0.51 -8.28
CA SER A 193 9.90 0.91 -7.97
C SER A 193 11.35 1.28 -7.66
N VAL A 194 12.07 0.41 -6.96
CA VAL A 194 13.46 0.64 -6.53
C VAL A 194 14.45 -0.37 -7.10
N GLY A 195 14.07 -1.23 -8.04
CA GLY A 195 14.96 -2.22 -8.65
C GLY A 195 16.18 -1.60 -9.36
N ASP A 196 15.98 -0.53 -10.13
CA ASP A 196 17.04 0.22 -10.80
C ASP A 196 17.93 0.93 -9.78
N LEU A 197 17.32 1.56 -8.78
CA LEU A 197 18.04 2.18 -7.65
C LEU A 197 18.99 1.19 -6.99
N LEU A 198 18.48 0.03 -6.59
CA LEU A 198 19.23 -1.03 -5.92
C LEU A 198 20.33 -1.63 -6.80
N SER A 199 20.12 -1.73 -8.12
CA SER A 199 21.11 -2.31 -9.03
C SER A 199 22.18 -1.32 -9.52
N GLN A 200 21.97 -0.01 -9.37
CA GLN A 200 22.82 1.01 -10.02
C GLN A 200 23.37 2.09 -9.06
N ALA A 201 22.87 2.22 -7.83
CA ALA A 201 23.36 3.16 -6.83
C ALA A 201 23.93 2.46 -5.58
N GLU A 202 24.82 3.15 -4.86
CA GLU A 202 25.34 2.67 -3.58
C GLU A 202 24.32 2.91 -2.47
N ILE A 203 23.67 1.84 -1.99
CA ILE A 203 22.69 1.84 -0.89
C ILE A 203 23.30 1.15 0.34
N ASP A 204 23.13 1.71 1.53
CA ASP A 204 23.65 1.14 2.79
C ASP A 204 22.70 0.09 3.36
N PHE A 205 21.39 0.37 3.37
CA PHE A 205 20.38 -0.50 3.98
C PHE A 205 19.25 -0.85 3.01
N CYS A 206 18.82 -2.11 3.03
CA CYS A 206 17.70 -2.60 2.23
C CYS A 206 16.63 -3.18 3.15
N PHE A 207 15.54 -2.43 3.37
CA PHE A 207 14.43 -2.77 4.25
C PHE A 207 13.35 -3.54 3.49
N ILE A 208 13.61 -4.82 3.22
CA ILE A 208 12.78 -5.64 2.33
C ILE A 208 11.45 -5.98 3.01
N GLN A 209 10.33 -5.58 2.43
CA GLN A 209 9.00 -5.79 2.99
C GLN A 209 8.53 -7.24 2.73
N PHE A 210 8.73 -8.13 3.70
CA PHE A 210 8.32 -9.54 3.64
C PHE A 210 6.87 -9.74 4.12
N TYR A 211 5.96 -8.92 3.60
CA TYR A 211 4.52 -8.93 3.89
C TYR A 211 3.73 -8.38 2.69
N ASN A 212 2.39 -8.46 2.73
CA ASN A 212 1.48 -8.11 1.62
C ASN A 212 1.76 -8.80 0.27
N ASN A 213 2.57 -9.86 0.25
CA ASN A 213 3.08 -10.49 -0.96
C ASN A 213 3.27 -12.01 -0.77
N TYR A 214 3.31 -12.75 -1.89
CA TYR A 214 3.50 -14.21 -1.90
C TYR A 214 4.79 -14.67 -1.21
N CYS A 215 5.81 -13.80 -1.17
CA CYS A 215 7.12 -14.06 -0.61
C CYS A 215 7.26 -13.64 0.86
N SER A 216 6.16 -13.46 1.58
CA SER A 216 6.18 -13.20 3.03
C SER A 216 6.89 -14.30 3.83
N VAL A 217 7.22 -14.02 5.08
CA VAL A 217 7.89 -14.98 5.99
C VAL A 217 7.16 -16.32 6.08
N ASN A 218 5.82 -16.28 6.13
CA ASN A 218 4.95 -17.45 6.17
C ASN A 218 4.49 -17.93 4.78
N GLY A 219 5.02 -17.34 3.71
CA GLY A 219 4.75 -17.71 2.32
C GLY A 219 5.97 -18.34 1.65
N GLN A 220 6.22 -17.97 0.40
CA GLN A 220 7.40 -18.36 -0.37
C GLN A 220 8.60 -17.45 -0.04
N PHE A 221 9.03 -17.48 1.22
CA PHE A 221 10.08 -16.61 1.76
C PHE A 221 11.36 -16.68 0.90
N ASN A 222 11.66 -15.59 0.19
CA ASN A 222 12.67 -15.56 -0.87
C ASN A 222 13.97 -14.85 -0.47
N TRP A 223 14.34 -14.87 0.82
CA TRP A 223 15.56 -14.22 1.34
C TRP A 223 16.82 -14.55 0.52
N GLN A 224 16.99 -15.79 0.09
CA GLN A 224 18.16 -16.21 -0.68
C GLN A 224 18.33 -15.44 -2.00
N THR A 225 17.22 -15.01 -2.62
CA THR A 225 17.25 -14.15 -3.81
C THR A 225 17.86 -12.80 -3.47
N TRP A 226 17.44 -12.20 -2.37
CA TRP A 226 17.95 -10.92 -1.87
C TRP A 226 19.41 -11.01 -1.40
N SER A 227 19.80 -12.11 -0.74
CA SER A 227 21.19 -12.42 -0.39
C SER A 227 22.09 -12.52 -1.64
N THR A 228 21.57 -13.15 -2.71
CA THR A 228 22.27 -13.23 -4.00
C THR A 228 22.39 -11.84 -4.63
N TYR A 229 21.36 -11.00 -4.54
CA TYR A 229 21.42 -9.61 -4.97
C TYR A 229 22.52 -8.82 -4.22
N ALA A 230 22.58 -8.91 -2.89
CA ALA A 230 23.56 -8.18 -2.09
C ALA A 230 25.00 -8.52 -2.51
N SER A 231 25.30 -9.82 -2.65
CA SER A 231 26.63 -10.29 -3.04
C SER A 231 26.95 -10.03 -4.52
N SER A 232 25.99 -10.23 -5.43
CA SER A 232 26.26 -10.30 -6.88
C SER A 232 25.91 -9.02 -7.63
N THR A 233 24.84 -8.34 -7.25
CA THR A 233 24.25 -7.24 -8.04
C THR A 233 24.49 -5.87 -7.42
N SER A 234 24.29 -5.71 -6.11
CA SER A 234 24.41 -4.42 -5.41
C SER A 234 25.76 -3.74 -5.72
N PRO A 235 25.79 -2.44 -6.10
CA PRO A 235 27.03 -1.69 -6.22
C PRO A 235 27.81 -1.61 -4.89
N ASN A 236 27.08 -1.47 -3.78
CA ASN A 236 27.66 -1.57 -2.44
C ASN A 236 27.65 -3.03 -1.97
N LYS A 237 28.82 -3.67 -1.89
CA LYS A 237 28.96 -5.07 -1.42
C LYS A 237 28.85 -5.22 0.09
N ASP A 238 28.86 -4.13 0.82
CA ASP A 238 28.66 -4.09 2.27
C ASP A 238 27.21 -3.73 2.64
N ILE A 239 26.28 -3.71 1.66
CA ILE A 239 24.86 -3.45 1.89
C ILE A 239 24.29 -4.40 2.96
N LYS A 240 23.50 -3.84 3.88
CA LYS A 240 22.80 -4.60 4.92
C LYS A 240 21.34 -4.82 4.55
N LEU A 241 20.94 -6.08 4.53
CA LEU A 241 19.58 -6.54 4.30
C LEU A 241 18.84 -6.66 5.63
N TYR A 242 17.61 -6.16 5.67
CA TYR A 242 16.74 -6.23 6.84
C TYR A 242 15.48 -7.04 6.52
N LEU A 243 15.07 -7.85 7.49
CA LEU A 243 13.79 -8.56 7.45
C LEU A 243 12.68 -7.57 7.80
N GLY A 244 11.94 -7.07 6.80
CA GLY A 244 10.83 -6.15 7.01
C GLY A 244 9.53 -6.84 7.40
N LEU A 245 8.93 -6.41 8.51
CA LEU A 245 7.76 -7.01 9.14
C LEU A 245 6.68 -5.97 9.49
N PRO A 246 5.39 -6.35 9.49
CA PRO A 246 4.36 -5.54 10.11
C PRO A 246 4.54 -5.53 11.64
N GLY A 247 4.30 -4.39 12.28
CA GLY A 247 4.38 -4.20 13.72
C GLY A 247 3.23 -4.85 14.49
N SER A 248 2.07 -5.02 13.84
CA SER A 248 0.90 -5.70 14.39
C SER A 248 0.08 -6.37 13.29
N ALA A 249 -0.88 -7.21 13.69
CA ALA A 249 -1.81 -7.88 12.78
C ALA A 249 -2.68 -6.92 11.95
N THR A 250 -2.80 -5.65 12.35
CA THR A 250 -3.61 -4.63 11.66
C THR A 250 -2.75 -3.61 10.89
N SER A 251 -1.42 -3.72 10.96
CA SER A 251 -0.51 -2.74 10.34
C SER A 251 -0.30 -2.95 8.84
N ALA A 252 -0.66 -4.13 8.34
CA ALA A 252 -0.56 -4.52 6.94
C ALA A 252 -1.78 -5.38 6.57
N GLY A 253 -2.09 -5.49 5.28
CA GLY A 253 -3.21 -6.30 4.79
C GLY A 253 -2.99 -7.80 5.02
N SER A 254 -1.75 -8.27 4.96
CA SER A 254 -1.37 -9.65 5.29
C SER A 254 0.11 -9.77 5.65
N GLY A 255 0.53 -10.92 6.20
CA GLY A 255 1.94 -11.24 6.45
C GLY A 255 2.49 -10.86 7.83
N TYR A 256 1.63 -10.41 8.76
CA TYR A 256 2.02 -10.34 10.17
C TYR A 256 2.34 -11.74 10.69
N VAL A 257 3.45 -11.86 11.41
CA VAL A 257 3.93 -13.09 12.04
C VAL A 257 4.36 -12.80 13.47
N GLY A 258 4.11 -13.72 14.38
CA GLY A 258 4.49 -13.60 15.78
C GLY A 258 5.97 -13.92 16.02
N LEU A 259 6.45 -13.65 17.24
CA LEU A 259 7.86 -13.84 17.62
C LEU A 259 8.40 -15.27 17.38
N SER A 260 7.56 -16.30 17.47
CA SER A 260 7.98 -17.69 17.19
C SER A 260 8.30 -17.94 15.71
N GLU A 261 7.51 -17.37 14.81
CA GLU A 261 7.76 -17.45 13.37
C GLU A 261 8.97 -16.59 12.99
N VAL A 262 9.10 -15.40 13.59
CA VAL A 262 10.29 -14.56 13.44
C VAL A 262 11.56 -15.31 13.89
N GLN A 263 11.54 -15.95 15.06
CA GLN A 263 12.66 -16.75 15.55
C GLN A 263 13.05 -17.88 14.59
N SER A 264 12.05 -18.51 13.96
CA SER A 264 12.27 -19.56 12.97
C SER A 264 12.91 -19.01 11.70
N ALA A 265 12.44 -17.85 11.22
CA ALA A 265 13.03 -17.14 10.08
C ALA A 265 14.48 -16.73 10.37
N LEU A 266 14.75 -16.15 11.54
CA LEU A 266 16.10 -15.79 11.99
C LEU A 266 17.04 -16.99 12.03
N GLY A 267 16.55 -18.17 12.41
CA GLY A 267 17.33 -19.41 12.35
C GLY A 267 17.77 -19.82 10.94
N SER A 268 17.11 -19.29 9.90
CA SER A 268 17.46 -19.56 8.49
C SER A 268 18.30 -18.46 7.83
N ILE A 269 18.27 -17.23 8.34
CA ILE A 269 18.93 -16.07 7.71
C ILE A 269 20.02 -15.41 8.56
N GLY A 270 20.08 -15.69 9.88
CA GLY A 270 20.94 -14.97 10.82
C GLY A 270 22.44 -15.11 10.58
N ASP A 271 22.86 -16.18 9.90
CA ASP A 271 24.25 -16.43 9.51
C ASP A 271 24.64 -15.79 8.16
N ASP A 272 23.69 -15.14 7.45
CA ASP A 272 23.98 -14.39 6.24
C ASP A 272 24.83 -13.16 6.57
N SER A 273 25.99 -13.02 5.93
CA SER A 273 26.90 -11.88 6.16
C SER A 273 26.30 -10.52 5.82
N SER A 274 25.27 -10.51 4.98
CA SER A 274 24.53 -9.32 4.57
C SER A 274 23.39 -9.00 5.52
N PHE A 275 23.05 -9.87 6.48
CA PHE A 275 21.98 -9.62 7.45
C PHE A 275 22.36 -8.46 8.38
N GLY A 276 21.52 -7.41 8.40
CA GLY A 276 21.67 -6.23 9.26
C GLY A 276 20.72 -6.20 10.45
N GLY A 277 19.61 -6.93 10.35
CA GLY A 277 18.60 -7.03 11.41
C GLY A 277 17.16 -7.00 10.88
N ILE A 278 16.26 -6.34 11.62
CA ILE A 278 14.81 -6.35 11.34
C ILE A 278 14.33 -4.92 11.10
N SER A 279 13.45 -4.72 10.12
CA SER A 279 12.72 -3.45 9.93
C SER A 279 11.22 -3.62 10.21
N VAL A 280 10.57 -2.60 10.77
CA VAL A 280 9.18 -2.72 11.24
C VAL A 280 8.29 -1.56 10.79
N TRP A 281 7.13 -1.90 10.21
CA TRP A 281 6.04 -0.98 9.85
C TRP A 281 4.84 -1.10 10.82
N ASP A 282 4.55 -0.16 11.70
CA ASP A 282 5.37 0.98 12.14
C ASP A 282 5.52 0.95 13.67
N ILE A 283 6.33 1.84 14.24
CA ILE A 283 6.63 1.84 15.67
C ILE A 283 5.38 2.00 16.55
N SER A 284 4.37 2.74 16.08
CA SER A 284 3.17 3.04 16.87
C SER A 284 2.25 1.83 17.04
N SER A 285 2.30 0.88 16.11
CA SER A 285 1.58 -0.39 16.21
C SER A 285 2.41 -1.47 16.92
N ALA A 286 3.73 -1.50 16.69
CA ALA A 286 4.62 -2.50 17.29
C ALA A 286 4.79 -2.36 18.81
N GLU A 287 4.73 -1.13 19.33
CA GLU A 287 4.90 -0.85 20.76
C GLU A 287 3.66 -1.25 21.61
N GLN A 288 2.47 -1.37 21.02
CA GLN A 288 1.23 -1.65 21.80
C GLN A 288 1.27 -3.00 22.52
N ASP A 289 1.97 -3.98 21.95
CA ASP A 289 2.05 -5.35 22.46
C ASP A 289 3.48 -5.75 22.88
N GLY A 290 4.41 -4.79 22.94
CA GLY A 290 5.82 -5.05 23.26
C GLY A 290 6.56 -5.86 22.18
N PHE A 291 6.13 -5.76 20.92
CA PHE A 291 6.68 -6.54 19.83
C PHE A 291 8.15 -6.19 19.56
N LEU A 292 8.51 -4.89 19.56
CA LEU A 292 9.89 -4.44 19.34
C LEU A 292 10.86 -4.96 20.40
N ASP A 293 10.47 -4.99 21.67
CA ASP A 293 11.28 -5.59 22.74
C ASP A 293 11.40 -7.11 22.57
N GLY A 294 10.32 -7.75 22.13
CA GLY A 294 10.35 -9.15 21.70
C GLY A 294 11.42 -9.40 20.63
N LEU A 295 11.41 -8.62 19.56
CA LEU A 295 12.39 -8.72 18.46
C LEU A 295 13.82 -8.48 18.95
N ARG A 296 14.02 -7.47 19.81
CA ARG A 296 15.33 -7.19 20.43
C ARG A 296 15.86 -8.40 21.21
N ASN A 297 14.99 -9.09 21.94
CA ASN A 297 15.37 -10.30 22.67
C ASN A 297 15.75 -11.46 21.74
N LEU A 298 15.10 -11.62 20.58
CA LEU A 298 15.44 -12.65 19.59
C LEU A 298 16.79 -12.37 18.92
N LEU A 299 17.07 -11.11 18.60
CA LEU A 299 18.33 -10.69 17.97
C LEU A 299 19.51 -10.66 18.95
N GLY A 300 19.24 -10.60 20.26
CA GLY A 300 20.23 -10.50 21.32
C GLY A 300 20.70 -9.07 21.59
N SER A 301 21.13 -8.79 22.83
CA SER A 301 21.70 -7.50 23.20
C SER A 301 23.06 -7.27 22.52
N PRO A 302 23.45 -6.01 22.22
CA PRO A 302 24.75 -5.69 21.61
C PRO A 302 25.98 -6.03 22.46
N GLU A 303 25.81 -6.58 23.66
CA GLU A 303 26.89 -7.03 24.52
C GLU A 303 26.82 -8.55 24.70
N ASN A 304 27.41 -9.30 23.74
CA ASN A 304 28.12 -10.58 23.95
C ASN A 304 28.34 -11.32 22.62
N SER A 305 29.15 -10.77 21.72
CA SER A 305 29.83 -11.58 20.71
C SER A 305 31.25 -11.89 21.20
N ASN A 306 31.40 -13.01 21.93
CA ASN A 306 32.68 -13.69 22.06
C ASN A 306 32.51 -15.18 22.40
N THR A 307 32.76 -16.00 21.38
CA THR A 307 33.38 -17.35 21.39
C THR A 307 32.45 -18.59 21.40
N PRO A 308 32.66 -19.54 20.47
CA PRO A 308 31.81 -20.72 20.27
C PRO A 308 32.19 -21.86 21.22
N THR A 309 31.20 -22.62 21.69
CA THR A 309 31.45 -23.88 22.39
C THR A 309 30.74 -25.04 21.70
N SER A 310 31.56 -25.95 21.21
CA SER A 310 31.28 -27.25 20.61
C SER A 310 30.66 -28.27 21.58
N SER A 311 29.74 -29.11 21.08
CA SER A 311 29.59 -30.54 21.43
C SER A 311 28.51 -31.15 20.51
N SER A 312 28.87 -31.81 19.41
CA SER A 312 29.16 -33.25 19.28
C SER A 312 27.91 -34.10 19.00
N ASP A 313 27.79 -34.46 17.72
CA ASP A 313 27.41 -35.75 17.11
C ASP A 313 26.44 -36.69 17.84
N GLU A 314 25.42 -37.15 17.10
CA GLU A 314 25.24 -38.58 16.86
C GLU A 314 24.51 -38.83 15.52
N GLU A 315 25.18 -39.60 14.65
CA GLU A 315 24.65 -40.22 13.43
C GLU A 315 23.57 -41.26 13.77
N ASP A 316 22.56 -41.42 12.91
CA ASP A 316 22.10 -42.79 12.63
C ASP A 316 21.64 -42.98 11.17
N LYS A 317 21.97 -44.16 10.64
CA LYS A 317 21.97 -44.52 9.21
C LYS A 317 20.77 -45.39 8.82
N ALA A 318 20.43 -45.26 7.53
CA ALA A 318 19.84 -46.27 6.63
C ALA A 318 18.30 -46.50 6.78
N VAL A 319 17.52 -46.86 5.76
CA VAL A 319 17.73 -47.79 4.63
C VAL A 319 16.78 -47.43 3.47
N SER A 320 17.25 -47.68 2.24
CA SER A 320 16.54 -47.60 0.96
C SER A 320 15.55 -48.75 0.74
N THR A 321 14.39 -48.46 0.12
CA THR A 321 13.67 -49.45 -0.72
C THR A 321 12.96 -48.78 -1.90
N SER A 322 13.36 -49.19 -3.10
CA SER A 322 12.69 -48.90 -4.36
C SER A 322 11.48 -49.80 -4.59
N ALA A 323 10.44 -49.31 -5.25
CA ALA A 323 9.59 -50.13 -6.10
C ALA A 323 8.97 -49.28 -7.24
N GLN A 324 9.34 -49.61 -8.47
CA GLN A 324 8.62 -49.24 -9.70
C GLN A 324 7.46 -50.21 -9.91
N THR A 325 6.32 -49.74 -10.43
CA THR A 325 5.57 -50.47 -11.48
C THR A 325 4.47 -49.64 -12.17
N VAL A 326 4.68 -49.42 -13.46
CA VAL A 326 3.80 -49.72 -14.61
C VAL A 326 2.48 -48.93 -14.82
N SER A 327 2.46 -48.22 -15.96
CA SER A 327 1.32 -47.62 -16.67
C SER A 327 0.36 -48.64 -17.30
N PRO A 328 -0.82 -48.18 -17.72
CA PRO A 328 -1.28 -48.57 -19.06
C PRO A 328 -1.77 -47.39 -19.91
N THR A 329 -1.38 -47.46 -21.18
CA THR A 329 -1.76 -46.64 -22.32
C THR A 329 -3.23 -46.88 -22.71
N SER A 330 -3.97 -45.84 -23.08
CA SER A 330 -4.91 -45.96 -24.20
C SER A 330 -5.15 -44.63 -24.92
N SER A 331 -5.14 -44.74 -26.24
CA SER A 331 -5.25 -43.72 -27.27
C SER A 331 -6.71 -43.44 -27.64
N ALA A 332 -7.07 -42.19 -27.96
CA ALA A 332 -7.90 -41.87 -29.13
C ALA A 332 -7.98 -40.35 -29.34
N ASN A 333 -7.60 -39.93 -30.54
CA ASN A 333 -7.87 -38.61 -31.11
C ASN A 333 -9.27 -38.66 -31.77
N PRO A 334 -10.01 -37.54 -31.86
CA PRO A 334 -10.27 -37.01 -33.20
C PRO A 334 -10.23 -35.48 -33.32
N ASN A 335 -9.87 -35.07 -34.55
CA ASN A 335 -9.73 -33.70 -35.06
C ASN A 335 -10.97 -32.77 -34.87
N PRO A 336 -10.76 -31.43 -34.94
CA PRO A 336 -11.79 -30.41 -34.70
C PRO A 336 -12.52 -29.96 -35.98
N PRO A 337 -13.70 -29.30 -35.89
CA PRO A 337 -14.24 -28.53 -37.00
C PRO A 337 -13.97 -27.01 -36.87
N MET A 338 -13.41 -26.48 -37.96
CA MET A 338 -13.58 -25.15 -38.58
C MET A 338 -13.75 -23.88 -37.72
N LYS A 339 -12.72 -23.02 -37.78
CA LYS A 339 -12.76 -21.59 -37.48
C LYS A 339 -13.48 -20.81 -38.59
N THR A 340 -14.45 -19.97 -38.21
CA THR A 340 -14.92 -18.85 -39.04
C THR A 340 -14.25 -17.58 -38.54
N VAL A 341 -13.36 -17.02 -39.38
CA VAL A 341 -12.69 -15.74 -39.13
C VAL A 341 -13.62 -14.63 -39.63
N TYR A 342 -14.03 -13.74 -38.73
CA TYR A 342 -14.59 -12.44 -39.12
C TYR A 342 -13.50 -11.39 -38.95
N THR A 343 -12.97 -10.90 -40.06
CA THR A 343 -12.12 -9.72 -40.12
C THR A 343 -13.02 -8.49 -40.07
N THR A 344 -12.88 -7.63 -39.07
CA THR A 344 -13.46 -6.29 -39.09
C THR A 344 -12.33 -5.28 -38.97
N SER A 345 -12.08 -4.57 -40.07
CA SER A 345 -11.14 -3.47 -40.15
C SER A 345 -11.76 -2.22 -39.54
N TYR A 346 -11.11 -1.65 -38.52
CA TYR A 346 -11.40 -0.30 -38.02
C TYR A 346 -10.31 0.66 -38.51
N THR A 347 -10.74 1.77 -39.10
CA THR A 347 -9.87 2.89 -39.45
C THR A 347 -9.81 3.84 -38.25
N THR A 348 -8.67 3.91 -37.57
CA THR A 348 -8.46 4.85 -36.47
C THR A 348 -8.14 6.22 -37.05
N ILE A 349 -9.00 7.22 -36.81
CA ILE A 349 -8.63 8.63 -36.94
C ILE A 349 -7.91 9.01 -35.65
N GLN A 350 -6.59 9.25 -35.73
CA GLN A 350 -5.85 9.82 -34.62
C GLN A 350 -6.21 11.30 -34.46
N VAL A 351 -6.87 11.63 -33.35
CA VAL A 351 -6.86 12.98 -32.79
C VAL A 351 -5.91 12.92 -31.59
N ALA A 352 -4.77 13.60 -31.70
CA ALA A 352 -3.84 13.75 -30.60
C ALA A 352 -4.43 14.72 -29.57
N ALA A 353 -4.99 14.17 -28.49
CA ALA A 353 -5.22 14.91 -27.25
C ALA A 353 -4.14 14.46 -26.25
N ARG A 354 -3.26 15.39 -25.86
CA ARG A 354 -2.38 15.22 -24.70
C ARG A 354 -3.25 15.32 -23.45
N ALA A 355 -3.38 14.22 -22.71
CA ALA A 355 -3.89 14.19 -21.36
C ALA A 355 -2.77 13.69 -20.45
N THR A 356 -2.29 14.57 -19.58
CA THR A 356 -1.39 14.27 -18.46
C THR A 356 -2.20 13.60 -17.35
N GLY A 357 -1.66 12.52 -16.80
CA GLY A 357 -2.34 11.59 -15.91
C GLY A 357 -2.74 12.14 -14.54
N LEU A 358 -3.84 11.60 -14.04
CA LEU A 358 -4.29 11.61 -12.65
C LEU A 358 -4.90 10.23 -12.42
N GLU A 359 -4.13 9.33 -11.82
CA GLU A 359 -4.63 8.09 -11.22
C GLU A 359 -4.38 8.16 -9.72
N LYS A 360 -5.46 8.22 -8.95
CA LYS A 360 -5.50 7.79 -7.55
C LYS A 360 -6.84 7.10 -7.33
N ARG A 361 -6.77 5.82 -6.97
CA ARG A 361 -7.85 5.04 -6.39
C ARG A 361 -8.45 5.80 -5.21
N ALA A 362 -9.76 6.04 -5.29
CA ALA A 362 -10.56 6.39 -4.14
C ALA A 362 -10.96 5.07 -3.47
N GLU A 363 -10.50 4.82 -2.26
CA GLU A 363 -11.20 3.88 -1.40
C GLU A 363 -12.63 4.41 -1.20
N ALA A 364 -13.61 3.59 -1.56
CA ALA A 364 -15.02 3.85 -1.43
C ALA A 364 -15.44 3.84 0.04
N ASN A 365 -15.03 4.86 0.80
CA ASN A 365 -15.74 5.21 2.02
C ASN A 365 -17.10 5.77 1.61
N VAL A 366 -18.14 5.02 1.96
CA VAL A 366 -19.54 5.38 1.85
C VAL A 366 -19.73 6.82 2.33
N LEU A 367 -19.92 7.75 1.40
CA LEU A 367 -20.31 9.14 1.69
C LEU A 367 -21.77 9.17 2.19
N GLN A 368 -21.98 8.70 3.42
CA GLN A 368 -23.15 9.09 4.19
C GLN A 368 -22.95 10.54 4.68
N GLY A 369 -23.42 11.46 3.85
CA GLY A 369 -24.01 12.73 4.26
C GLY A 369 -23.21 13.62 5.22
N GLU A 370 -22.21 14.34 4.71
CA GLU A 370 -21.88 15.64 5.30
C GLU A 370 -22.77 16.72 4.69
N SER A 371 -23.91 16.96 5.34
CA SER A 371 -24.71 18.15 5.10
C SER A 371 -23.97 19.38 5.64
N SER A 372 -23.50 20.28 4.77
CA SER A 372 -23.11 21.62 5.21
C SER A 372 -23.62 22.69 4.24
N LYS A 373 -24.03 23.79 4.85
CA LYS A 373 -25.01 24.76 4.37
C LYS A 373 -24.41 25.68 3.31
N THR A 374 -25.17 25.94 2.25
CA THR A 374 -24.90 26.99 1.27
C THR A 374 -24.95 28.37 1.95
N ASN A 375 -23.81 29.07 1.95
CA ASN A 375 -23.77 30.51 1.87
C ASN A 375 -22.64 30.89 0.91
N ALA A 376 -22.91 31.82 0.01
CA ALA A 376 -21.91 32.35 -0.92
C ALA A 376 -20.70 32.88 -0.13
N GLY A 377 -19.51 32.32 -0.38
CA GLY A 377 -18.24 32.75 0.24
C GLY A 377 -17.54 31.72 1.13
N VAL A 378 -17.80 30.41 1.01
CA VAL A 378 -17.06 29.38 1.77
C VAL A 378 -15.69 29.13 1.14
N ASN A 379 -14.65 29.27 1.95
CA ASN A 379 -13.28 28.88 1.61
C ASN A 379 -13.19 27.35 1.52
N CYS A 380 -12.92 26.82 0.33
CA CYS A 380 -12.84 25.38 0.02
C CYS A 380 -11.52 24.72 0.47
N SER A 381 -10.60 25.46 1.10
CA SER A 381 -9.28 24.95 1.53
C SER A 381 -9.32 23.99 2.72
N ASN A 382 -10.46 23.81 3.39
CA ASN A 382 -10.57 23.00 4.61
C ASN A 382 -11.35 21.68 4.39
N THR A 383 -11.36 21.13 3.16
CA THR A 383 -12.02 19.84 2.89
C THR A 383 -10.99 18.73 2.78
N THR A 384 -11.31 17.53 3.26
CA THR A 384 -10.49 16.30 3.15
C THR A 384 -10.36 15.77 1.72
N PHE A 385 -10.94 16.45 0.72
CA PHE A 385 -10.87 16.07 -0.70
C PHE A 385 -10.28 17.23 -1.52
N PRO A 386 -8.94 17.36 -1.62
CA PRO A 386 -8.28 18.47 -2.29
C PRO A 386 -8.72 18.66 -3.76
N ALA A 387 -9.06 17.56 -4.45
CA ALA A 387 -9.58 17.58 -5.82
C ALA A 387 -10.92 18.33 -5.94
N ARG A 388 -11.64 18.55 -4.83
CA ARG A 388 -12.87 19.35 -4.79
C ARG A 388 -12.65 20.76 -5.32
N THR A 389 -11.53 21.40 -4.99
CA THR A 389 -11.23 22.76 -5.48
C THR A 389 -11.06 22.75 -7.01
N ILE A 390 -10.46 21.70 -7.56
CA ILE A 390 -10.28 21.55 -9.01
C ILE A 390 -11.66 21.40 -9.67
N TYR A 391 -12.48 20.46 -9.19
CA TYR A 391 -13.78 20.12 -9.76
C TYR A 391 -14.87 21.16 -9.52
N GLU A 392 -14.92 21.81 -8.36
CA GLU A 392 -16.01 22.73 -8.00
C GLU A 392 -15.66 24.21 -8.20
N THR A 393 -14.37 24.55 -8.37
CA THR A 393 -13.93 25.95 -8.53
C THR A 393 -13.14 26.20 -9.80
N VAL A 394 -12.02 25.48 -10.01
CA VAL A 394 -11.09 25.78 -11.10
C VAL A 394 -11.68 25.41 -12.46
N LEU A 395 -12.11 24.16 -12.65
CA LEU A 395 -12.66 23.69 -13.93
C LEU A 395 -13.96 24.39 -14.33
N PRO A 396 -14.96 24.62 -13.44
CA PRO A 396 -16.14 25.41 -13.80
C PRO A 396 -15.78 26.82 -14.27
N LYS A 397 -14.82 27.47 -13.60
CA LYS A 397 -14.34 28.81 -14.00
C LYS A 397 -13.66 28.79 -15.37
N LEU A 398 -12.81 27.80 -15.64
CA LEU A 398 -12.13 27.68 -16.93
C LEU A 398 -13.11 27.34 -18.05
N VAL A 399 -14.03 26.40 -17.84
CA VAL A 399 -15.04 26.03 -18.85
C VAL A 399 -15.96 27.21 -19.14
N SER A 400 -16.45 27.92 -18.12
CA SER A 400 -17.25 29.13 -18.36
C SER A 400 -16.48 30.25 -19.08
N GLN A 401 -15.15 30.34 -18.87
CA GLN A 401 -14.31 31.33 -19.55
C GLN A 401 -14.04 30.97 -21.02
N TYR A 402 -13.72 29.71 -21.32
CA TYR A 402 -13.24 29.29 -22.64
C TYR A 402 -14.29 28.61 -23.51
N GLN A 403 -15.33 28.03 -22.91
CA GLN A 403 -16.40 27.26 -23.56
C GLN A 403 -17.75 27.48 -22.82
N PRO A 404 -18.32 28.71 -22.81
CA PRO A 404 -19.51 29.05 -22.03
C PRO A 404 -20.77 28.27 -22.44
N ASP A 405 -20.83 27.76 -23.67
CA ASP A 405 -21.96 27.00 -24.19
C ASP A 405 -21.94 25.51 -23.77
N VAL A 406 -20.84 25.05 -23.17
CA VAL A 406 -20.67 23.65 -22.73
C VAL A 406 -21.02 23.55 -21.24
N PRO A 407 -22.07 22.78 -20.86
CA PRO A 407 -22.38 22.54 -19.46
C PRO A 407 -21.25 21.78 -18.78
N TYR A 408 -20.88 22.20 -17.57
CA TYR A 408 -19.88 21.54 -16.75
C TYR A 408 -20.54 20.72 -15.62
N HIS A 409 -20.08 19.47 -15.46
CA HIS A 409 -20.56 18.54 -14.43
C HIS A 409 -19.37 18.19 -13.51
N PRO A 410 -19.37 18.64 -12.23
CA PRO A 410 -18.19 18.57 -11.36
C PRO A 410 -17.70 17.16 -11.01
N GLY A 411 -18.55 16.14 -11.08
CA GLY A 411 -18.14 14.78 -10.80
C GLY A 411 -19.30 13.80 -10.78
N SER A 412 -19.02 12.58 -10.36
CA SER A 412 -20.01 11.52 -10.16
C SER A 412 -19.69 10.86 -8.83
N ALA A 413 -20.60 10.83 -7.85
CA ALA A 413 -21.95 11.37 -7.84
C ALA A 413 -22.00 12.92 -7.74
N TRP A 414 -22.91 13.59 -8.47
CA TRP A 414 -23.16 15.03 -8.30
C TRP A 414 -24.64 15.42 -8.40
N ALA A 415 -25.22 15.88 -7.28
CA ALA A 415 -26.60 16.35 -7.20
C ALA A 415 -26.74 17.87 -6.99
N GLY A 416 -25.69 18.64 -7.27
CA GLY A 416 -25.69 20.10 -7.04
C GLY A 416 -25.33 20.48 -5.62
N SER A 417 -26.27 21.03 -4.84
CA SER A 417 -26.02 21.70 -3.54
C SER A 417 -25.65 20.76 -2.37
N GLY A 418 -24.86 19.70 -2.63
CA GLY A 418 -24.37 18.76 -1.62
C GLY A 418 -25.42 17.84 -1.00
N LYS A 419 -26.65 17.82 -1.53
CA LYS A 419 -27.72 16.91 -1.08
C LYS A 419 -28.13 16.01 -2.23
N ALA A 420 -28.25 14.71 -1.96
CA ALA A 420 -28.80 13.74 -2.92
C ALA A 420 -30.29 14.05 -3.19
N ASP A 421 -30.54 14.95 -4.13
CA ASP A 421 -31.87 15.27 -4.63
C ASP A 421 -32.28 14.20 -5.65
N PRO A 422 -33.38 13.45 -5.45
CA PRO A 422 -33.84 12.46 -6.41
C PRO A 422 -34.34 13.09 -7.74
N THR A 423 -34.40 14.42 -7.81
CA THR A 423 -34.92 15.19 -8.93
C THR A 423 -33.88 15.97 -9.73
N THR A 424 -32.61 15.97 -9.31
CA THR A 424 -31.49 16.62 -10.02
C THR A 424 -30.21 15.78 -9.95
N GLY A 425 -29.30 15.98 -10.92
CA GLY A 425 -27.97 15.35 -10.94
C GLY A 425 -27.93 13.83 -11.09
N ASP A 426 -26.82 13.23 -10.63
CA ASP A 426 -26.53 11.80 -10.69
C ASP A 426 -26.11 11.21 -9.34
N LEU A 427 -26.10 9.87 -9.24
CA LEU A 427 -25.44 9.18 -8.12
C LEU A 427 -24.99 7.75 -8.40
N HIS A 428 -24.17 7.27 -7.46
CA HIS A 428 -23.75 5.88 -7.34
C HIS A 428 -24.76 5.11 -6.47
N GLN A 429 -25.40 4.12 -7.06
CA GLN A 429 -26.41 3.29 -6.41
C GLN A 429 -25.78 1.97 -5.93
N CYS A 430 -25.01 2.07 -4.87
CA CYS A 430 -24.28 0.94 -4.30
C CYS A 430 -25.14 0.07 -3.37
N ASN A 431 -26.36 0.49 -2.99
CA ASN A 431 -27.16 -0.18 -1.95
C ASN A 431 -27.52 -1.64 -2.21
N VAL A 432 -27.45 -2.11 -3.45
CA VAL A 432 -27.64 -3.54 -3.74
C VAL A 432 -26.33 -4.30 -3.49
N TRP A 433 -25.23 -3.96 -4.15
CA TRP A 433 -24.00 -4.73 -3.99
C TRP A 433 -23.17 -4.36 -2.73
N HIS A 434 -22.62 -3.15 -2.65
CA HIS A 434 -21.71 -2.73 -1.57
C HIS A 434 -22.40 -2.14 -0.32
N GLY A 435 -23.52 -1.43 -0.51
CA GLY A 435 -24.19 -0.67 0.56
C GLY A 435 -25.05 -1.54 1.47
N SER A 436 -26.30 -1.11 1.72
CA SER A 436 -27.23 -1.75 2.66
C SER A 436 -27.73 -3.14 2.25
N GLN A 437 -27.24 -3.70 1.15
CA GLN A 437 -27.59 -5.03 0.64
C GLN A 437 -29.10 -5.20 0.36
N GLU A 438 -29.69 -4.22 -0.30
CA GLU A 438 -31.11 -4.23 -0.69
C GLU A 438 -31.43 -5.38 -1.65
N LYS A 439 -32.63 -5.93 -1.54
CA LYS A 439 -33.15 -6.88 -2.54
C LYS A 439 -33.16 -6.22 -3.92
N TYR A 440 -32.62 -6.88 -4.95
CA TYR A 440 -32.56 -6.28 -6.29
C TYR A 440 -33.96 -6.02 -6.89
N GLN A 441 -35.01 -6.68 -6.39
CA GLN A 441 -36.40 -6.36 -6.74
C GLN A 441 -36.84 -4.96 -6.28
N ASN A 442 -36.07 -4.29 -5.41
CA ASN A 442 -36.32 -2.91 -4.98
C ASN A 442 -35.76 -1.85 -5.95
N TRP A 443 -35.20 -2.21 -7.11
CA TRP A 443 -34.63 -1.22 -8.05
C TRP A 443 -35.58 -0.05 -8.39
N TYR A 444 -36.89 -0.28 -8.44
CA TYR A 444 -37.90 0.78 -8.66
C TYR A 444 -37.94 1.86 -7.56
N LYS A 445 -37.57 1.52 -6.32
CA LYS A 445 -37.43 2.45 -5.19
C LYS A 445 -36.09 3.18 -5.24
N LEU A 446 -35.06 2.52 -5.76
CA LEU A 446 -33.68 3.00 -5.80
C LEU A 446 -33.38 3.85 -7.05
N ARG A 447 -34.40 4.52 -7.61
CA ARG A 447 -34.27 5.36 -8.81
C ARG A 447 -33.75 6.75 -8.49
N ARG A 448 -33.09 7.36 -9.47
CA ARG A 448 -32.58 8.73 -9.47
C ARG A 448 -32.61 9.31 -10.87
N ARG A 449 -32.45 10.64 -10.99
CA ARG A 449 -32.45 11.32 -12.30
C ARG A 449 -31.43 10.73 -13.25
N PHE A 450 -30.24 10.44 -12.75
CA PHE A 450 -29.23 9.67 -13.46
C PHE A 450 -28.56 8.73 -12.45
N VAL A 451 -28.33 7.48 -12.83
CA VAL A 451 -27.58 6.53 -11.99
C VAL A 451 -26.24 6.29 -12.67
N SER A 452 -25.22 7.00 -12.22
CA SER A 452 -23.89 7.01 -12.83
C SER A 452 -23.03 5.82 -12.46
N GLU A 453 -23.41 5.07 -11.43
CA GLU A 453 -22.78 3.81 -11.08
C GLU A 453 -23.80 2.89 -10.41
N PHE A 454 -23.87 1.63 -10.86
CA PHE A 454 -24.55 0.55 -10.15
C PHE A 454 -24.06 -0.79 -10.70
N GLY A 455 -24.17 -1.84 -9.90
CA GLY A 455 -23.71 -3.17 -10.31
C GLY A 455 -24.23 -4.27 -9.40
N MET A 456 -23.88 -5.49 -9.78
CA MET A 456 -24.00 -6.70 -8.99
C MET A 456 -22.81 -7.58 -9.37
N GLU A 457 -22.17 -8.20 -8.40
CA GLU A 457 -21.07 -9.11 -8.65
C GLU A 457 -21.58 -10.52 -9.05
N PRO A 458 -20.87 -11.17 -9.99
CA PRO A 458 -20.92 -12.61 -10.20
C PRO A 458 -19.52 -13.23 -10.22
N SER A 459 -19.45 -14.55 -10.18
CA SER A 459 -18.21 -15.26 -10.49
C SER A 459 -17.86 -15.13 -11.99
N PRO A 460 -16.57 -14.98 -12.34
CA PRO A 460 -16.11 -15.06 -13.72
C PRO A 460 -16.30 -16.47 -14.29
N SER A 461 -16.03 -16.63 -15.60
CA SER A 461 -16.12 -17.95 -16.24
C SER A 461 -15.13 -18.94 -15.62
N SER A 462 -15.44 -20.24 -15.63
CA SER A 462 -14.55 -21.29 -15.11
C SER A 462 -13.16 -21.24 -15.73
N LYS A 463 -13.05 -20.91 -17.03
CA LYS A 463 -11.77 -20.70 -17.72
C LYS A 463 -10.88 -19.63 -17.09
N THR A 464 -11.46 -18.60 -16.50
CA THR A 464 -10.71 -17.55 -15.80
C THR A 464 -10.10 -18.12 -14.54
N TYR A 465 -10.88 -18.87 -13.75
CA TYR A 465 -10.37 -19.55 -12.57
C TYR A 465 -9.33 -20.61 -12.92
N GLU A 466 -9.53 -21.42 -13.95
CA GLU A 466 -8.55 -22.41 -14.42
C GLU A 466 -7.21 -21.78 -14.87
N GLN A 467 -7.21 -20.51 -15.28
CA GLN A 467 -6.00 -19.77 -15.64
C GLN A 467 -5.29 -19.15 -14.44
N CYS A 468 -6.04 -18.77 -13.41
CA CYS A 468 -5.53 -18.06 -12.23
C CYS A 468 -5.23 -19.00 -11.05
N ILE A 469 -5.92 -20.14 -10.96
CA ILE A 469 -5.84 -21.11 -9.87
C ILE A 469 -5.09 -22.35 -10.36
N SER A 470 -3.86 -22.51 -9.88
CA SER A 470 -2.97 -23.61 -10.28
C SER A 470 -3.27 -24.94 -9.59
N ASP A 471 -3.96 -24.95 -8.45
CA ASP A 471 -4.41 -26.16 -7.77
C ASP A 471 -5.87 -26.49 -8.13
N PRO A 472 -6.14 -27.55 -8.92
CA PRO A 472 -7.50 -27.91 -9.30
C PRO A 472 -8.40 -28.30 -8.12
N THR A 473 -7.82 -28.66 -6.97
CA THR A 473 -8.60 -29.01 -5.77
C THR A 473 -9.25 -27.78 -5.14
N GLU A 474 -8.80 -26.57 -5.46
CA GLU A 474 -9.35 -25.28 -5.02
C GLU A 474 -10.44 -24.74 -5.96
N LEU A 475 -10.82 -25.47 -7.01
CA LEU A 475 -11.87 -25.03 -7.95
C LEU A 475 -13.27 -25.38 -7.42
N TYR A 476 -13.64 -24.79 -6.28
CA TYR A 476 -14.98 -24.89 -5.69
C TYR A 476 -15.36 -23.61 -4.94
N PRO A 477 -16.66 -23.33 -4.71
CA PRO A 477 -17.07 -22.15 -3.96
C PRO A 477 -16.58 -22.23 -2.51
N GLN A 478 -16.03 -21.16 -1.95
CA GLN A 478 -15.45 -21.09 -0.58
C GLN A 478 -14.07 -21.75 -0.44
N SER A 479 -13.39 -22.06 -1.55
CA SER A 479 -11.97 -22.38 -1.46
C SER A 479 -11.18 -21.14 -1.08
N GLU A 480 -10.07 -21.32 -0.38
CA GLU A 480 -9.24 -20.20 0.07
C GLU A 480 -8.72 -19.41 -1.14
N THR A 481 -8.39 -20.10 -2.23
CA THR A 481 -7.87 -19.46 -3.44
C THR A 481 -8.95 -18.70 -4.21
N VAL A 482 -10.14 -19.27 -4.39
CA VAL A 482 -11.27 -18.57 -5.05
C VAL A 482 -11.67 -17.35 -4.24
N ASP A 483 -11.65 -17.47 -2.91
CA ASP A 483 -12.03 -16.38 -2.03
C ASP A 483 -10.96 -15.27 -1.98
N HIS A 484 -9.68 -15.64 -1.96
CA HIS A 484 -8.57 -14.69 -1.99
C HIS A 484 -8.62 -13.78 -3.22
N ASP A 485 -8.99 -14.32 -4.39
CA ASP A 485 -9.01 -13.57 -5.65
C ASP A 485 -10.20 -12.59 -5.77
N ASN A 486 -11.15 -12.63 -4.82
CA ASN A 486 -12.20 -11.63 -4.73
C ASN A 486 -11.84 -10.54 -3.69
N LYS A 487 -11.83 -9.27 -4.13
CA LYS A 487 -11.42 -8.13 -3.31
C LYS A 487 -12.59 -7.32 -2.75
N ALA A 488 -13.84 -7.72 -3.00
CA ALA A 488 -15.01 -7.04 -2.46
C ALA A 488 -15.26 -7.47 -1.00
N ASP A 489 -15.36 -6.53 -0.06
CA ASP A 489 -15.58 -6.87 1.35
C ASP A 489 -16.88 -7.67 1.59
N GLY A 490 -16.75 -8.82 2.26
CA GLY A 490 -17.83 -9.75 2.56
C GLY A 490 -18.57 -10.33 1.35
N PHE A 491 -17.91 -10.39 0.19
CA PHE A 491 -18.47 -10.85 -1.08
C PHE A 491 -19.11 -12.24 -0.96
N GLU A 492 -18.48 -13.18 -0.27
CA GLU A 492 -18.87 -14.58 -0.16
C GLU A 492 -20.24 -14.70 0.51
N ARG A 493 -20.44 -13.97 1.60
CA ARG A 493 -21.72 -13.89 2.30
C ARG A 493 -22.77 -13.15 1.48
N ARG A 494 -22.39 -12.05 0.82
CA ARG A 494 -23.32 -11.21 0.06
C ARG A 494 -23.85 -11.93 -1.18
N LEU A 495 -22.94 -12.49 -1.96
CA LEU A 495 -23.23 -13.21 -3.18
C LEU A 495 -24.08 -14.45 -2.90
N ALA A 496 -23.75 -15.20 -1.84
CA ALA A 496 -24.53 -16.37 -1.45
C ALA A 496 -25.96 -16.02 -1.06
N LEU A 497 -26.18 -14.92 -0.31
CA LEU A 497 -27.52 -14.46 0.05
C LEU A 497 -28.35 -14.13 -1.19
N TYR A 498 -27.79 -13.39 -2.15
CA TYR A 498 -28.49 -13.06 -3.39
C TYR A 498 -28.83 -14.28 -4.23
N VAL A 499 -27.91 -15.24 -4.34
CA VAL A 499 -28.18 -16.48 -5.07
C VAL A 499 -29.28 -17.28 -4.38
N ILE A 500 -29.16 -17.55 -3.08
CA ILE A 500 -30.08 -18.43 -2.34
C ILE A 500 -31.49 -17.83 -2.22
N GLU A 501 -31.64 -16.50 -2.11
CA GLU A 501 -32.95 -15.87 -2.08
C GLU A 501 -33.72 -15.96 -3.40
N ASN A 502 -33.04 -16.18 -4.53
CA ASN A 502 -33.63 -15.99 -5.87
C ASN A 502 -33.51 -17.19 -6.81
N ILE A 503 -32.49 -18.01 -6.64
CA ILE A 503 -32.18 -19.15 -7.50
C ILE A 503 -32.15 -20.41 -6.64
N LYS A 504 -32.93 -21.41 -7.05
CA LYS A 504 -32.85 -22.74 -6.44
C LYS A 504 -31.59 -23.45 -6.94
N VAL A 505 -30.58 -23.51 -6.08
CA VAL A 505 -29.33 -24.23 -6.34
C VAL A 505 -29.53 -25.73 -6.05
N GLN A 506 -29.19 -26.59 -7.01
CA GLN A 506 -29.33 -28.06 -6.90
C GLN A 506 -28.03 -28.74 -6.49
N GLY A 507 -26.90 -28.04 -6.58
CA GLY A 507 -25.56 -28.49 -6.22
C GLY A 507 -24.61 -27.30 -6.07
N LEU A 508 -23.62 -27.43 -5.19
CA LEU A 508 -22.56 -26.44 -4.98
C LEU A 508 -21.29 -26.78 -5.76
N ASP A 509 -21.41 -27.53 -6.85
CA ASP A 509 -20.31 -27.67 -7.80
C ASP A 509 -20.01 -26.31 -8.44
N PHE A 510 -18.74 -26.14 -8.80
CA PHE A 510 -18.21 -24.83 -9.16
C PHE A 510 -18.87 -24.23 -10.40
N ASP A 511 -19.10 -25.04 -11.44
CA ASP A 511 -19.79 -24.59 -12.66
C ASP A 511 -21.24 -24.19 -12.39
N SER A 512 -21.98 -24.96 -11.58
CA SER A 512 -23.35 -24.60 -11.20
C SER A 512 -23.39 -23.32 -10.38
N TRP A 513 -22.42 -23.11 -9.49
CA TRP A 513 -22.29 -21.88 -8.72
C TRP A 513 -21.97 -20.67 -9.60
N ILE A 514 -20.99 -20.80 -10.51
CA ILE A 514 -20.64 -19.77 -11.49
C ILE A 514 -21.87 -19.40 -12.33
N TYR A 515 -22.59 -20.40 -12.84
CA TYR A 515 -23.80 -20.15 -13.62
C TYR A 515 -24.89 -19.45 -12.79
N ALA A 516 -25.12 -19.88 -11.55
CA ALA A 516 -26.11 -19.27 -10.68
C ALA A 516 -25.80 -17.81 -10.38
N THR A 517 -24.55 -17.47 -10.08
CA THR A 517 -24.13 -16.09 -9.80
C THR A 517 -24.24 -15.20 -11.04
N GLN A 518 -23.83 -15.69 -12.22
CA GLN A 518 -23.98 -14.98 -13.49
C GLN A 518 -25.45 -14.78 -13.89
N LEU A 519 -26.30 -15.79 -13.69
CA LEU A 519 -27.73 -15.67 -13.93
C LEU A 519 -28.37 -14.65 -12.99
N MET A 520 -28.02 -14.69 -11.71
CA MET A 520 -28.47 -13.72 -10.71
C MET A 520 -28.06 -12.30 -11.10
N GLN A 521 -26.81 -12.08 -11.52
CA GLN A 521 -26.35 -10.78 -12.00
C GLN A 521 -27.15 -10.33 -13.22
N ALA A 522 -27.33 -11.20 -14.22
CA ALA A 522 -28.09 -10.88 -15.42
C ALA A 522 -29.54 -10.50 -15.11
N GLU A 523 -30.19 -11.21 -14.19
CA GLU A 523 -31.53 -10.86 -13.72
C GLU A 523 -31.56 -9.54 -12.97
N CYS A 524 -30.64 -9.34 -12.04
CA CYS A 524 -30.50 -8.12 -11.23
C CYS A 524 -30.35 -6.88 -12.11
N LEU A 525 -29.37 -6.89 -13.02
CA LEU A 525 -29.10 -5.78 -13.94
C LEU A 525 -30.26 -5.59 -14.92
N GLY A 526 -30.79 -6.68 -15.48
CA GLY A 526 -31.95 -6.64 -16.37
C GLY A 526 -33.19 -6.04 -15.70
N TYR A 527 -33.42 -6.34 -14.41
CA TYR A 527 -34.50 -5.74 -13.63
C TYR A 527 -34.29 -4.25 -13.41
N ALA A 528 -33.07 -3.83 -13.05
CA ALA A 528 -32.71 -2.42 -12.89
C ALA A 528 -33.05 -1.60 -14.14
N TYR A 529 -32.55 -2.05 -15.30
CA TYR A 529 -32.80 -1.38 -16.58
C TYR A 529 -34.29 -1.29 -16.93
N ARG A 530 -35.06 -2.37 -16.73
CA ARG A 530 -36.50 -2.36 -17.01
C ARG A 530 -37.25 -1.41 -16.09
N CYS A 531 -36.92 -1.38 -14.80
CA CYS A 531 -37.53 -0.48 -13.84
C CYS A 531 -37.22 0.97 -14.19
N TRP A 532 -35.94 1.32 -14.32
CA TRP A 532 -35.53 2.71 -14.53
C TRP A 532 -35.90 3.27 -15.90
N ARG A 533 -35.89 2.46 -16.96
CA ARG A 533 -36.37 2.90 -18.28
C ARG A 533 -37.85 3.30 -18.26
N ARG A 534 -38.69 2.64 -17.46
CA ARG A 534 -40.12 2.97 -17.28
C ARG A 534 -40.35 4.24 -16.46
N GLU A 535 -39.31 4.72 -15.78
CA GLU A 535 -39.35 5.93 -14.96
C GLU A 535 -39.14 7.21 -15.78
N TRP A 536 -38.83 7.10 -17.08
CA TRP A 536 -38.94 8.20 -18.04
C TRP A 536 -40.37 8.32 -18.59
N ARG A 537 -41.23 9.08 -17.90
CA ARG A 537 -42.68 9.15 -18.19
C ARG A 537 -43.11 10.41 -18.95
N GLY A 538 -42.19 11.04 -19.67
CA GLY A 538 -42.44 12.27 -20.42
C GLY A 538 -42.09 13.55 -19.64
N GLU A 539 -42.48 14.69 -20.21
CA GLU A 539 -42.15 16.02 -19.69
C GLU A 539 -42.65 16.24 -18.25
N GLY A 540 -41.80 16.79 -17.39
CA GLY A 540 -42.08 16.96 -15.95
C GLY A 540 -42.10 15.67 -15.11
N LYS A 541 -41.98 14.48 -15.73
CA LYS A 541 -42.04 13.16 -15.05
C LYS A 541 -40.84 12.27 -15.42
N ARG A 542 -39.66 12.87 -15.47
CA ARG A 542 -38.38 12.24 -15.85
C ARG A 542 -37.68 11.65 -14.63
N TYR A 543 -38.22 10.60 -14.03
CA TYR A 543 -37.73 10.05 -12.75
C TYR A 543 -36.38 9.35 -12.85
N ASN A 544 -36.04 8.79 -14.00
CA ASN A 544 -34.69 8.35 -14.36
C ASN A 544 -34.50 8.58 -15.87
N GLY A 545 -33.44 9.29 -16.25
CA GLY A 545 -33.10 9.65 -17.62
C GLY A 545 -31.89 8.90 -18.20
N GLY A 546 -31.21 8.09 -17.40
CA GLY A 546 -30.03 7.38 -17.85
C GLY A 546 -29.30 6.68 -16.72
N THR A 547 -28.55 5.65 -17.09
CA THR A 547 -27.86 4.76 -16.17
C THR A 547 -26.57 4.24 -16.78
N TYR A 548 -25.48 4.19 -16.02
CA TYR A 548 -24.25 3.50 -16.39
C TYR A 548 -24.07 2.29 -15.49
N VAL A 549 -23.94 1.12 -16.11
CA VAL A 549 -23.62 -0.11 -15.38
C VAL A 549 -22.11 -0.18 -15.20
N TRP A 550 -21.71 -0.49 -13.98
CA TRP A 550 -20.32 -0.72 -13.65
C TRP A 550 -20.00 -2.19 -13.97
N GLN A 551 -19.16 -2.43 -15.00
CA GLN A 551 -18.78 -3.77 -15.48
C GLN A 551 -17.28 -3.96 -15.68
N ILE A 552 -16.46 -2.92 -15.51
CA ILE A 552 -15.01 -2.97 -15.62
C ILE A 552 -14.49 -2.64 -14.22
N ASN A 553 -13.81 -3.60 -13.58
CA ASN A 553 -13.31 -3.47 -12.21
C ASN A 553 -12.50 -2.18 -12.00
N ASP A 554 -12.55 -1.66 -10.76
CA ASP A 554 -11.61 -0.67 -10.25
C ASP A 554 -10.17 -1.21 -10.38
N CYS A 555 -9.42 -0.63 -11.33
CA CYS A 555 -7.98 -0.87 -11.48
C CYS A 555 -7.21 -0.39 -10.27
#